data_AF-A0A261DAV4-F1
#
_entry.id   AF-A0A261DAV4-F1
#
_cell.length_a   1.000
_cell.length_b   1.000
_cell.length_c   1.000
_cell.angle_alpha   90.00
_cell.angle_beta   90.00
_cell.angle_gamma   90.00
#
_symmetry.space_group_name_H-M   'P 1'
#
loop_
_entity.id
_entity.type
_entity.pdbx_description
1 polymer ?
#
loop_
_entity_poly.entity_id
_entity_poly.type
_entity_poly.pdbx_seq_one_letter_code
_entity_poly.pdbx_strand_id
1 'polypeptide(L)'
;MVVSSYRNQETTDMKYYIEDQAWEAILSFFKKKKAIHNKNEEKIRQFIEAIWFIARTGCQWRLLPDYYGCWYSVYRRFKRWVDKGIWEALMDHVNVFRQYTSIRDKVII
;
A
#
# COMPACT_ATOMS: atom_id res chain seq x y z
N MET A 1 17.38 27.70 -25.24
CA MET A 1 15.96 28.10 -25.34
C MET A 1 15.37 27.25 -26.46
N VAL A 2 14.36 26.40 -26.31
CA VAL A 2 13.13 26.48 -25.51
C VAL A 2 12.73 25.05 -25.11
N VAL A 3 12.27 24.96 -23.86
CA VAL A 3 11.65 23.86 -23.09
C VAL A 3 11.51 22.49 -23.75
N SER A 4 12.20 21.48 -23.19
CA SER A 4 11.95 20.06 -23.47
C SER A 4 10.55 19.67 -22.99
N SER A 5 9.68 19.48 -23.97
CA SER A 5 8.32 18.96 -23.84
C SER A 5 8.33 17.48 -23.44
N TYR A 6 8.80 17.14 -22.23
CA TYR A 6 8.51 15.83 -21.65
C TYR A 6 7.07 15.82 -21.13
N ARG A 7 6.11 16.01 -22.03
CA ARG A 7 4.72 15.61 -21.81
C ARG A 7 4.66 14.12 -22.09
N ASN A 8 5.14 13.32 -21.14
CA ASN A 8 4.99 11.87 -21.18
C ASN A 8 3.51 11.54 -20.98
N GLN A 9 2.86 11.19 -22.08
CA GLN A 9 1.60 10.46 -22.10
C GLN A 9 1.89 9.00 -21.72
N GLU A 10 2.11 8.74 -20.42
CA GLU A 10 1.96 7.42 -19.80
C GLU A 10 1.00 7.58 -18.62
N THR A 11 -0.24 7.96 -18.92
CA THR A 11 -1.29 7.90 -17.91
C THR A 11 -1.81 6.46 -17.83
N THR A 12 -1.76 5.91 -16.61
CA THR A 12 -2.64 4.83 -16.10
C THR A 12 -2.36 3.40 -16.58
N ASP A 13 -1.26 2.82 -16.12
CA ASP A 13 -1.31 1.44 -15.64
C ASP A 13 -0.88 1.47 -14.18
N MET A 14 -1.85 1.38 -13.25
CA MET A 14 -1.51 1.32 -11.82
C MET A 14 -0.76 0.01 -11.60
N LYS A 15 0.57 0.11 -11.50
CA LYS A 15 1.40 -1.05 -11.22
C LYS A 15 1.22 -1.44 -9.76
N TYR A 16 0.34 -2.42 -9.54
CA TYR A 16 0.18 -3.10 -8.27
C TYR A 16 1.34 -4.07 -8.09
N TYR A 17 2.14 -3.84 -7.06
CA TYR A 17 3.23 -4.74 -6.69
C TYR A 17 2.78 -5.78 -5.66
N ILE A 18 1.65 -5.54 -4.99
CA ILE A 18 1.07 -6.45 -4.03
C ILE A 18 0.16 -7.43 -4.78
N GLU A 19 0.50 -8.72 -4.69
CA GLU A 19 -0.30 -9.82 -5.21
C GLU A 19 -1.70 -9.83 -4.58
N ASP A 20 -2.72 -10.22 -5.36
CA ASP A 20 -4.11 -10.16 -4.92
C ASP A 20 -4.38 -10.98 -3.66
N GLN A 21 -3.72 -12.13 -3.49
CA GLN A 21 -3.84 -12.95 -2.28
C GLN A 21 -3.30 -12.23 -1.02
N ALA A 22 -2.17 -11.53 -1.16
CA ALA A 22 -1.63 -10.71 -0.08
C ALA A 22 -2.52 -9.49 0.19
N TRP A 23 -3.13 -8.93 -0.86
CA TRP A 23 -4.10 -7.85 -0.77
C TRP A 23 -5.35 -8.26 0.01
N GLU A 24 -5.89 -9.46 -0.20
CA GLU A 24 -7.04 -9.97 0.58
C GLU A 24 -6.76 -10.04 2.08
N ALA A 25 -5.54 -10.42 2.47
CA ALA A 25 -5.13 -10.41 3.87
C ALA A 25 -5.18 -9.00 4.48
N ILE A 26 -4.65 -8.02 3.74
CA ILE A 26 -4.67 -6.59 4.10
C ILE A 26 -6.12 -6.08 4.17
N LEU A 27 -6.94 -6.43 3.18
CA LEU A 27 -8.36 -6.07 3.12
C LEU A 27 -9.14 -6.61 4.31
N SER A 28 -8.86 -7.85 4.72
CA SER A 28 -9.50 -8.49 5.87
C SER A 28 -9.25 -7.74 7.19
N PHE A 29 -8.07 -7.15 7.36
CA PHE A 29 -7.74 -6.30 8.52
C PHE A 29 -8.62 -5.06 8.54
N PHE A 30 -8.77 -4.38 7.40
CA PHE A 30 -9.60 -3.18 7.29
C PHE A 30 -11.10 -3.48 7.46
N LYS A 31 -11.58 -4.62 6.96
CA LYS A 31 -12.97 -5.08 7.18
C LYS A 31 -13.27 -5.33 8.66
N LYS A 32 -12.31 -5.86 9.42
CA LYS A 32 -12.45 -6.09 10.88
C LYS A 32 -12.43 -4.78 11.67
N LYS A 33 -11.56 -3.84 11.33
CA LYS A 33 -11.54 -2.50 11.95
C LYS A 33 -12.55 -1.57 11.29
N LYS A 34 -13.84 -1.72 11.65
CA LYS A 34 -14.99 -0.88 11.23
C LYS A 34 -14.74 0.66 11.27
N ALA A 35 -13.73 1.14 11.99
CA ALA A 35 -13.37 2.56 12.13
C ALA A 35 -12.55 3.15 10.96
N ILE A 36 -11.96 2.35 10.07
CA ILE A 36 -11.20 2.84 8.91
C ILE A 36 -12.12 2.84 7.67
N HIS A 37 -13.24 3.53 7.80
CA HIS A 37 -14.28 3.60 6.76
C HIS A 37 -13.85 4.55 5.63
N ASN A 38 -12.93 4.11 4.78
CA ASN A 38 -12.82 4.67 3.45
C ASN A 38 -13.67 3.79 2.54
N LYS A 39 -14.79 4.32 2.03
CA LYS A 39 -15.76 3.58 1.18
C LYS A 39 -15.19 3.05 -0.15
N ASN A 40 -13.90 3.23 -0.39
CA ASN A 40 -13.24 2.93 -1.64
C ASN A 40 -11.98 2.12 -1.36
N GLU A 41 -12.07 0.80 -1.61
CA GLU A 41 -10.99 -0.18 -1.43
C GLU A 41 -9.80 0.13 -2.35
N GLU A 42 -10.05 0.59 -3.57
CA GLU A 42 -9.04 0.99 -4.55
C GLU A 42 -8.14 2.12 -4.01
N LYS A 43 -8.72 3.14 -3.36
CA LYS A 43 -7.96 4.21 -2.71
C LYS A 43 -7.14 3.74 -1.51
N ILE A 44 -7.54 2.64 -0.86
CA ILE A 44 -6.73 2.01 0.19
C ILE A 44 -5.59 1.24 -0.47
N ARG A 45 -5.87 0.46 -1.53
CA ARG A 45 -4.84 -0.28 -2.28
C ARG A 45 -3.77 0.65 -2.81
N GLN A 46 -4.17 1.71 -3.51
CA GLN A 46 -3.27 2.74 -4.02
C GLN A 46 -2.38 3.34 -2.92
N PHE A 47 -2.94 3.60 -1.73
CA PHE A 47 -2.19 4.13 -0.59
C PHE A 47 -1.17 3.14 -0.02
N ILE A 48 -1.56 1.87 0.14
CA ILE A 48 -0.66 0.83 0.64
C ILE A 48 0.46 0.56 -0.38
N GLU A 49 0.14 0.54 -1.65
CA GLU A 49 1.10 0.40 -2.75
C GLU A 49 2.08 1.58 -2.81
N ALA A 50 1.61 2.79 -2.55
CA ALA A 50 2.48 3.96 -2.44
C ALA A 50 3.52 3.79 -1.33
N ILE A 51 3.10 3.28 -0.16
CA ILE A 51 4.03 3.00 0.95
C ILE A 51 4.97 1.85 0.58
N TRP A 52 4.45 0.81 -0.06
CA TRP A 52 5.23 -0.34 -0.50
C TRP A 52 6.33 0.08 -1.48
N PHE A 53 6.01 0.95 -2.45
CA PHE A 53 6.97 1.52 -3.38
C PHE A 53 8.11 2.22 -2.63
N ILE A 54 7.79 3.12 -1.69
CA ILE A 54 8.80 3.83 -0.88
C ILE A 54 9.66 2.86 -0.08
N ALA A 55 9.03 1.87 0.57
CA ALA A 55 9.75 0.86 1.36
C ALA A 55 10.66 -0.03 0.51
N ARG A 56 10.23 -0.39 -0.71
CA ARG A 56 10.97 -1.26 -1.63
C ARG A 56 12.16 -0.57 -2.29
N THR A 57 12.00 0.70 -2.62
CA THR A 57 12.95 1.49 -3.40
C THR A 57 13.87 2.36 -2.55
N GLY A 58 13.44 2.72 -1.33
CA GLY A 58 14.14 3.67 -0.47
C GLY A 58 14.10 5.11 -1.01
N CYS A 59 13.26 5.40 -2.01
CA CYS A 59 13.15 6.75 -2.57
C CYS A 59 12.71 7.76 -1.51
N GLN A 60 13.15 9.01 -1.67
CA GLN A 60 12.59 10.12 -0.90
C GLN A 60 11.09 10.27 -1.20
N TRP A 61 10.29 10.61 -0.18
CA TRP A 61 8.84 10.81 -0.34
C TRP A 61 8.46 11.74 -1.48
N ARG A 62 9.25 12.81 -1.73
CA ARG A 62 9.00 13.77 -2.81
C ARG A 62 9.15 13.18 -4.22
N LEU A 63 9.78 12.03 -4.35
CA LEU A 63 9.94 11.29 -5.60
C LEU A 63 8.89 10.18 -5.75
N LEU A 64 7.88 10.13 -4.87
CA LEU A 64 6.75 9.23 -5.07
C LEU A 64 6.08 9.56 -6.41
N PRO A 65 5.87 8.57 -7.28
CA PRO A 65 5.19 8.79 -8.54
C PRO A 65 3.76 9.32 -8.37
N ASP A 66 3.37 10.27 -9.22
CA ASP A 66 2.08 10.98 -9.12
C ASP A 66 0.85 10.07 -9.29
N TYR A 67 1.01 8.90 -9.92
CA TYR A 67 -0.08 7.91 -10.06
C TYR A 67 -0.49 7.27 -8.73
N TYR A 68 0.31 7.38 -7.67
CA TYR A 68 -0.08 7.02 -6.30
C TYR A 68 -0.78 8.16 -5.56
N GLY A 69 -0.91 9.33 -6.20
CA GLY A 69 -1.43 10.55 -5.62
C GLY A 69 -0.34 11.44 -5.01
N CYS A 70 -0.78 12.58 -4.47
CA CYS A 70 0.14 13.57 -3.91
C CYS A 70 0.95 13.01 -2.73
N TRP A 71 2.28 13.02 -2.86
CA TRP A 71 3.21 12.51 -1.85
C TRP A 71 2.95 13.05 -0.44
N TYR A 72 2.58 14.33 -0.32
CA TYR A 72 2.34 14.97 0.98
C TYR A 72 1.11 14.38 1.68
N SER A 73 0.05 14.11 0.92
CA SER A 73 -1.16 13.48 1.42
C SER A 73 -0.92 12.03 1.86
N VAL A 74 -0.15 11.27 1.06
CA VAL A 74 0.26 9.91 1.39
C VAL A 74 1.10 9.91 2.67
N TYR A 75 2.16 10.73 2.73
CA TYR A 75 3.01 10.85 3.91
C TYR A 75 2.23 11.24 5.17
N ARG A 76 1.38 12.27 5.10
CA ARG A 76 0.55 12.68 6.25
C ARG A 76 -0.42 11.60 6.70
N ARG A 77 -0.96 10.80 5.78
CA ARG A 77 -1.82 9.67 6.13
C ARG A 77 -1.01 8.56 6.79
N PHE A 78 0.15 8.21 6.24
CA PHE A 78 1.06 7.23 6.79
C PHE A 78 1.53 7.60 8.20
N LYS A 79 2.01 8.84 8.39
CA LYS A 79 2.40 9.35 9.71
C LYS A 79 1.28 9.22 10.73
N ARG A 80 0.05 9.62 10.37
CA ARG A 80 -1.14 9.44 11.25
C ARG A 80 -1.46 7.98 11.57
N TRP A 81 -1.09 7.03 10.73
CA TRP A 81 -1.29 5.60 11.00
C TRP A 81 -0.25 5.06 11.96
N VAL A 82 1.02 5.43 11.76
CA VAL A 82 2.13 5.12 12.67
C VAL A 82 1.86 5.72 14.06
N ASP A 83 1.53 7.01 14.14
CA ASP A 83 1.22 7.69 15.41
C ASP A 83 0.03 7.04 16.16
N LYS A 84 -0.83 6.30 15.45
CA LYS A 84 -2.00 5.60 16.01
C LYS A 84 -1.78 4.09 16.21
N GLY A 85 -0.59 3.56 15.92
CA GLY A 85 -0.33 2.11 16.01
C GLY A 85 -1.06 1.27 14.95
N ILE A 86 -1.65 1.90 13.93
CA ILE A 86 -2.46 1.21 12.90
C ILE A 86 -1.55 0.46 11.94
N TRP A 87 -0.39 1.04 11.60
CA TRP A 87 0.54 0.45 10.66
C TRP A 87 1.20 -0.80 11.23
N GLU A 88 1.61 -0.73 12.50
CA GLU A 88 2.17 -1.83 13.27
C GLU A 88 1.16 -2.98 13.36
N ALA A 89 -0.08 -2.68 13.76
CA ALA A 89 -1.15 -3.67 13.83
C ALA A 89 -1.46 -4.32 12.48
N LEU A 90 -1.37 -3.56 11.37
CA LEU A 90 -1.52 -4.10 10.02
C LEU A 90 -0.38 -5.07 9.68
N MET A 91 0.86 -4.67 9.95
CA MET A 91 2.05 -5.49 9.69
C MET A 91 2.03 -6.80 10.48
N ASP A 92 1.66 -6.74 11.76
CA ASP A 92 1.51 -7.93 12.60
C ASP A 92 0.43 -8.87 12.05
N HIS A 93 -0.73 -8.33 11.63
CA HIS A 93 -1.81 -9.12 11.03
C HIS A 93 -1.36 -9.82 9.74
N VAL A 94 -0.66 -9.10 8.86
CA VAL A 94 -0.15 -9.66 7.59
C VAL A 94 0.93 -10.72 7.85
N ASN A 95 1.82 -10.49 8.82
CA ASN A 95 2.86 -11.46 9.20
C ASN A 95 2.24 -12.76 9.74
N VAL A 96 1.27 -12.66 10.64
CA VAL A 96 0.52 -13.82 11.16
C VAL A 96 -0.20 -14.56 10.03
N PHE A 97 -0.86 -13.83 9.12
CA PHE A 97 -1.53 -14.43 7.97
C PHE A 97 -0.55 -15.20 7.08
N ARG A 98 0.63 -14.62 6.80
CA ARG A 98 1.69 -15.27 6.02
C ARG A 98 2.18 -16.57 6.67
N GLN A 99 2.40 -16.56 7.98
CA GLN A 99 2.82 -17.75 8.73
C GLN A 99 1.74 -18.84 8.71
N TYR A 100 0.47 -18.47 8.86
CA TYR A 100 -0.65 -19.40 8.82
C TYR A 100 -0.78 -20.10 7.47
N THR A 101 -0.68 -19.37 6.35
CA THR A 101 -0.67 -19.96 5.01
C THR A 101 0.54 -20.90 4.84
N SER A 102 1.74 -20.49 5.29
CA SER A 102 2.93 -21.34 5.22
C SER A 102 2.83 -22.64 6.04
N ILE A 103 2.14 -22.62 7.18
CA ILE A 103 1.90 -23.82 8.00
C ILE A 103 0.85 -24.71 7.33
N ARG A 104 -0.24 -24.14 6.83
CA ARG A 104 -1.30 -24.89 6.15
C ARG A 104 -0.78 -25.67 4.95
N ASP A 105 0.07 -25.05 4.12
CA ASP A 105 0.64 -25.69 2.94
C ASP A 105 1.66 -26.80 3.28
N LYS A 106 2.18 -26.83 4.52
CA LYS A 106 3.07 -27.88 5.02
C LYS A 106 2.36 -29.05 5.72
N VAL A 107 1.10 -28.87 6.11
CA VAL A 107 0.31 -29.87 6.87
C VAL A 107 -0.62 -30.68 5.95
N ILE A 108 -0.78 -30.28 4.69
CA ILE A 108 -1.46 -31.06 3.65
C ILE A 108 -0.38 -31.76 2.79
N ILE A 109 0.35 -32.71 3.40
CA ILE A 109 1.13 -33.76 2.72
C ILE A 109 0.98 -35.03 3.54
#